data_AF-X0YRJ5-F1
#
_entry.id   AF-X0YRJ5-F1
#
_cell.length_a   1.000
_cell.length_b   1.000
_cell.length_c   1.000
_cell.angle_alpha   90.00
_cell.angle_beta   90.00
_cell.angle_gamma   90.00
#
_symmetry.space_group_name_H-M   'P 1'
#
loop_
_entity.id
_entity.type
_entity.pdbx_description
1 polymer ?
#
loop_
_entity_poly.entity_id
_entity_poly.type
_entity_poly.pdbx_seq_one_letter_code
_entity_poly.pdbx_strand_id
1 'polypeptide(L)'
;MEGKNLYYRSTREDKKRVLSAEAIIKGIADDGGLFVPESIPRVDKDIYKSKSTDYKELAFLIMKEFLTDYRQDELKDCINKAYENKFDTEIIAPLSKKMGAYFLELYHGPTLAFKDMALSLLPHLLKKAAQKLNLSQEIVILTATSGDTGKAALQGFA
;
A
#
# COMPACT_ATOMS: atom_id res chain seq x y z
N MET A 1 -24.93 -2.09 -4.38
CA MET A 1 -24.45 -1.35 -5.55
C MET A 1 -23.14 -2.00 -5.96
N GLU A 2 -23.15 -2.75 -7.06
CA GLU A 2 -21.94 -3.36 -7.63
C GLU A 2 -21.01 -2.23 -8.06
N GLY A 3 -19.96 -1.98 -7.27
CA GLY A 3 -18.92 -1.02 -7.61
C GLY A 3 -18.16 -1.54 -8.83
N LYS A 4 -18.02 -0.70 -9.86
CA LYS A 4 -17.25 -1.02 -11.06
C LYS A 4 -15.80 -1.32 -10.65
N ASN A 5 -15.29 -2.50 -11.02
CA ASN A 5 -13.90 -2.86 -10.78
C ASN A 5 -12.95 -1.90 -11.52
N LEU A 6 -11.92 -1.43 -10.82
CA LEU A 6 -10.76 -0.76 -11.40
C LEU A 6 -9.76 -1.82 -11.87
N TYR A 7 -9.41 -1.76 -13.14
CA TYR A 7 -8.37 -2.60 -13.72
C TYR A 7 -7.04 -1.88 -13.78
N TYR A 8 -5.97 -2.67 -13.83
CA TYR A 8 -4.59 -2.26 -13.98
C TYR A 8 -4.06 -2.78 -15.32
N ARG A 9 -3.30 -1.93 -16.00
CA ARG A 9 -2.64 -2.22 -17.28
C ARG A 9 -1.14 -2.02 -17.17
N SER A 10 -0.39 -2.59 -18.11
CA SER A 10 1.03 -2.28 -18.22
C SER A 10 1.23 -0.85 -18.76
N THR A 11 2.31 -0.21 -18.35
CA THR A 11 2.80 1.03 -18.96
C THR A 11 3.32 0.84 -20.39
N ARG A 12 3.62 -0.40 -20.81
CA ARG A 12 4.20 -0.71 -22.13
C ARG A 12 3.18 -1.29 -23.11
N GLU A 13 2.19 -2.02 -22.62
CA GLU A 13 1.08 -2.54 -23.42
C GLU A 13 -0.29 -2.35 -22.75
N ASP A 14 -1.32 -2.15 -23.55
CA ASP A 14 -2.70 -1.90 -23.08
C ASP A 14 -3.64 -3.09 -23.32
N LYS A 15 -3.11 -4.24 -23.77
CA LYS A 15 -3.94 -5.38 -24.19
C LYS A 15 -4.42 -6.24 -23.04
N LYS A 16 -3.62 -6.39 -21.97
CA LYS A 16 -3.94 -7.23 -20.82
C LYS A 16 -4.26 -6.36 -19.61
N ARG A 17 -5.41 -6.65 -19.03
CA ARG A 17 -5.98 -5.92 -17.89
C ARG A 17 -6.15 -6.90 -16.75
N VAL A 18 -5.70 -6.50 -15.57
CA VAL A 18 -5.71 -7.34 -14.36
C VAL A 18 -6.35 -6.58 -13.21
N LEU A 19 -6.86 -7.28 -12.21
CA LEU A 19 -7.32 -6.65 -10.97
C LEU A 19 -6.13 -6.38 -10.04
N SER A 20 -6.35 -5.57 -8.98
CA SER A 20 -5.25 -5.14 -8.12
C SER A 20 -4.58 -6.31 -7.39
N ALA A 21 -5.32 -7.36 -7.00
CA ALA A 21 -4.73 -8.56 -6.40
C ALA A 21 -3.73 -9.26 -7.34
N GLU A 22 -4.05 -9.41 -8.63
CA GLU A 22 -3.12 -10.00 -9.61
C GLU A 22 -1.92 -9.09 -9.86
N ALA A 23 -2.12 -7.77 -9.95
CA ALA A 23 -1.02 -6.81 -10.09
C ALA A 23 -0.05 -6.87 -8.90
N ILE A 24 -0.58 -6.98 -7.67
CA ILE A 24 0.21 -7.10 -6.43
C ILE A 24 1.04 -8.40 -6.43
N ILE A 25 0.45 -9.52 -6.84
CA ILE A 25 1.14 -10.82 -6.88
C ILE A 25 2.23 -10.84 -7.96
N LYS A 26 1.96 -10.26 -9.12
CA LYS A 26 2.94 -10.22 -10.22
C LYS A 26 4.09 -9.26 -9.95
N GLY A 27 3.82 -8.12 -9.32
CA GLY A 27 4.79 -7.04 -9.08
C GLY A 27 5.17 -6.28 -10.35
N ILE A 28 5.69 -6.97 -11.37
CA ILE A 28 6.06 -6.45 -12.69
C ILE A 28 5.20 -7.10 -13.77
N ALA A 29 4.81 -6.35 -14.79
CA ALA A 29 4.03 -6.89 -15.90
C ALA A 29 4.85 -7.85 -16.78
N ASP A 30 4.16 -8.74 -17.50
CA ASP A 30 4.77 -9.79 -18.33
C ASP A 30 5.69 -9.19 -19.44
N ASP A 31 5.47 -7.93 -19.84
CA ASP A 31 6.25 -7.16 -20.84
C ASP A 31 7.37 -6.30 -20.21
N GLY A 32 7.63 -6.46 -18.91
CA GLY A 32 8.60 -5.67 -18.14
C GLY A 32 8.15 -4.25 -17.82
N GLY A 33 6.90 -3.88 -18.11
CA GLY A 33 6.29 -2.62 -17.71
C GLY A 33 5.81 -2.64 -16.25
N LEU A 34 5.30 -1.48 -15.80
CA LEU A 34 4.71 -1.33 -14.48
C LEU A 34 3.19 -1.42 -14.57
N PHE A 35 2.55 -2.02 -13.58
CA PHE A 35 1.10 -1.95 -13.45
C PHE A 35 0.67 -0.56 -12.98
N VAL A 36 -0.22 0.07 -13.75
CA VAL A 36 -0.86 1.35 -13.41
C VAL A 36 -2.38 1.21 -13.58
N PRO A 37 -3.20 1.90 -12.78
CA PRO A 37 -4.64 1.84 -12.94
C PRO A 37 -5.05 2.44 -14.29
N GLU A 38 -6.09 1.89 -14.92
CA GLU A 38 -6.60 2.39 -16.21
C GLU A 38 -7.08 3.84 -16.15
N SER A 39 -7.51 4.26 -14.97
CA SER A 39 -7.89 5.63 -14.68
C SER A 39 -7.51 5.95 -13.24
N ILE A 40 -7.17 7.21 -12.96
CA ILE A 40 -6.93 7.66 -11.58
C ILE A 40 -8.31 7.88 -10.94
N PRO A 41 -8.68 7.12 -9.89
CA PRO A 41 -9.95 7.31 -9.20
C PRO A 41 -10.05 8.71 -8.61
N ARG A 42 -11.26 9.27 -8.63
CA ARG A 42 -11.52 10.57 -8.04
C ARG A 42 -11.81 10.40 -6.55
N VAL A 43 -10.83 10.68 -5.72
CA VAL A 43 -11.03 10.79 -4.27
C VAL A 43 -11.69 12.13 -3.97
N ASP A 44 -12.74 12.12 -3.14
CA ASP A 44 -13.43 13.34 -2.72
C ASP A 44 -12.44 14.27 -2.01
N LYS A 45 -12.40 15.55 -2.41
CA LYS A 45 -11.52 16.57 -1.81
C LYS A 45 -11.91 16.88 -0.37
N ASP A 46 -13.13 16.53 0.03
CA ASP A 46 -13.64 16.80 1.37
C ASP A 46 -13.19 15.76 2.39
N ILE A 47 -12.51 14.70 1.94
CA ILE A 47 -11.89 13.67 2.79
C ILE A 47 -10.92 14.26 3.83
N TYR A 48 -10.25 15.38 3.52
CA TYR A 48 -9.32 16.05 4.42
C TYR A 48 -9.99 17.13 5.30
N LYS A 49 -11.26 17.46 5.04
CA LYS A 49 -11.98 18.51 5.80
C LYS A 49 -12.44 18.00 7.18
N SER A 50 -12.54 16.69 7.36
CA SER A 50 -12.65 16.13 8.70
C SER A 50 -11.30 16.32 9.41
N LYS A 51 -11.23 17.30 10.32
CA LYS A 51 -10.04 17.62 11.13
C LYS A 51 -9.54 16.46 12.02
N SER A 52 -10.16 15.28 11.96
CA SER A 52 -9.88 14.13 12.81
C SER A 52 -9.61 12.84 12.02
N THR A 53 -9.23 12.93 10.74
CA THR A 53 -8.90 11.71 9.99
C THR A 53 -7.62 11.10 10.56
N ASP A 54 -7.79 10.03 11.33
CA ASP A 54 -6.71 9.12 11.70
C ASP A 54 -5.98 8.64 10.44
N TYR A 55 -4.67 8.43 10.51
CA TYR A 55 -3.84 8.04 9.35
C TYR A 55 -4.41 6.77 8.68
N LYS A 56 -4.86 5.81 9.49
CA LYS A 56 -5.42 4.54 9.01
C LYS A 56 -6.77 4.74 8.31
N GLU A 57 -7.60 5.65 8.80
CA GLU A 57 -8.86 6.00 8.14
C GLU A 57 -8.62 6.68 6.79
N LEU A 58 -7.72 7.65 6.73
CA LEU A 58 -7.35 8.31 5.47
C LEU A 58 -6.76 7.31 4.47
N ALA A 59 -5.86 6.43 4.93
CA ALA A 59 -5.31 5.36 4.11
C ALA A 59 -6.43 4.46 3.55
N PHE A 60 -7.38 4.05 4.38
CA PHE A 60 -8.51 3.23 3.93
C PHE A 60 -9.36 3.95 2.87
N LEU A 61 -9.72 5.20 3.12
CA LEU A 61 -10.58 5.98 2.24
C LEU A 61 -9.94 6.26 0.87
N ILE A 62 -8.60 6.38 0.81
CA ILE A 62 -7.86 6.48 -0.45
C ILE A 62 -7.74 5.09 -1.10
N MET A 63 -7.25 4.10 -0.38
CA MET A 63 -6.90 2.80 -0.95
C MET A 63 -8.10 2.01 -1.46
N LYS A 64 -9.28 2.16 -0.86
CA LYS A 64 -10.50 1.46 -1.32
C LYS A 64 -10.91 1.82 -2.75
N GLU A 65 -10.52 3.01 -3.22
CA GLU A 65 -10.79 3.48 -4.59
C GLU A 65 -9.85 2.83 -5.61
N PHE A 66 -8.66 2.40 -5.17
CA PHE A 66 -7.65 1.74 -6.02
C PHE A 66 -7.74 0.21 -5.96
N LEU A 67 -8.06 -0.34 -4.79
CA LEU A 67 -8.11 -1.78 -4.53
C LEU A 67 -9.55 -2.31 -4.58
N THR A 68 -10.26 -2.05 -5.68
CA THR A 68 -11.72 -2.29 -5.79
C THR A 68 -12.13 -3.76 -5.69
N ASP A 69 -11.20 -4.68 -5.96
CA ASP A 69 -11.41 -6.12 -5.79
C ASP A 69 -11.19 -6.59 -4.35
N TYR A 70 -10.78 -5.71 -3.43
CA TYR A 70 -10.69 -5.98 -2.00
C TYR A 70 -11.98 -5.61 -1.27
N ARG A 71 -12.49 -6.50 -0.41
CA ARG A 71 -13.57 -6.19 0.53
C ARG A 71 -13.11 -5.10 1.51
N GLN A 72 -14.02 -4.24 1.95
CA GLN A 72 -13.64 -3.12 2.81
C GLN A 72 -13.09 -3.56 4.17
N ASP A 73 -13.61 -4.63 4.75
CA ASP A 73 -13.13 -5.20 6.00
C ASP A 73 -11.75 -5.85 5.86
N GLU A 74 -11.45 -6.53 4.74
CA GLU A 74 -10.10 -7.08 4.52
C GLU A 74 -9.06 -5.97 4.34
N LEU A 75 -9.43 -4.87 3.67
CA LEU A 75 -8.53 -3.74 3.50
C LEU A 75 -8.26 -3.02 4.83
N LYS A 76 -9.30 -2.80 5.65
CA LYS A 76 -9.15 -2.26 7.00
C LYS A 76 -8.26 -3.15 7.88
N ASP A 77 -8.44 -4.47 7.82
CA ASP A 77 -7.59 -5.43 8.54
C ASP A 77 -6.11 -5.32 8.13
N CYS A 78 -5.82 -5.19 6.83
CA CYS A 78 -4.45 -4.99 6.34
C CYS A 78 -3.84 -3.68 6.87
N ILE A 79 -4.59 -2.58 6.82
CA ILE A 79 -4.13 -1.26 7.27
C ILE A 79 -3.90 -1.25 8.78
N ASN A 80 -4.80 -1.82 9.57
CA ASN A 80 -4.62 -1.89 11.02
C ASN A 80 -3.36 -2.69 11.37
N LYS A 81 -3.19 -3.88 10.79
CA LYS A 81 -1.99 -4.71 11.05
C LYS A 81 -0.68 -4.04 10.63
N ALA A 82 -0.71 -3.21 9.59
CA ALA A 82 0.46 -2.49 9.09
C ALA A 82 0.92 -1.37 10.04
N TYR A 83 -0.01 -0.62 10.63
CA TYR A 83 0.31 0.64 11.31
C TYR A 83 0.06 0.63 12.82
N GLU A 84 -0.78 -0.27 13.34
CA GLU A 84 -1.11 -0.33 14.77
C GLU A 84 0.06 -0.86 15.59
N ASN A 85 0.53 -0.05 16.55
CA ASN A 85 1.66 -0.37 17.45
C ASN A 85 2.97 -0.75 16.72
N LYS A 86 3.11 -0.37 15.44
CA LYS A 86 4.32 -0.60 14.62
C LYS A 86 5.20 0.63 14.48
N PHE A 87 4.61 1.80 14.71
CA PHE A 87 5.28 3.09 14.65
C PHE A 87 5.44 3.63 16.07
N ASP A 88 6.53 4.35 16.32
CA ASP A 88 6.82 4.92 17.65
C ASP A 88 5.97 6.16 18.00
N THR A 89 5.03 6.52 17.10
CA THR A 89 4.05 7.60 17.27
C THR A 89 2.69 7.19 16.73
N GLU A 90 1.62 7.57 17.44
CA GLU A 90 0.24 7.31 17.01
C GLU A 90 -0.17 8.10 15.76
N ILE A 91 0.53 9.20 15.46
CA ILE A 91 0.22 10.05 14.28
C ILE A 91 0.70 9.39 12.98
N ILE A 92 1.58 8.38 13.06
CA ILE A 92 2.25 7.64 11.98
C ILE A 92 3.17 8.52 11.10
N ALA A 93 2.67 9.64 10.59
CA ALA A 93 3.38 10.60 9.74
C ALA A 93 3.20 12.05 10.25
N PRO A 94 3.78 12.42 11.41
CA PRO A 94 3.63 13.74 11.98
C PRO A 94 4.29 14.82 11.11
N LEU A 95 3.71 16.02 11.18
CA LEU A 95 4.25 17.21 10.52
C LEU A 95 4.90 18.11 11.57
N SER A 96 6.23 18.28 11.52
CA SER A 96 6.93 19.22 12.40
C SER A 96 7.27 20.52 11.70
N LYS A 97 7.30 21.61 12.47
CA LYS A 97 7.66 22.95 11.97
C LYS A 97 8.99 23.38 12.57
N LYS A 98 10.00 23.60 11.72
CA LYS A 98 11.34 24.06 12.13
C LYS A 98 11.87 25.08 11.13
N MET A 99 12.48 26.15 11.62
CA MET A 99 13.12 27.18 10.79
C MET A 99 12.21 27.76 9.68
N GLY A 100 10.91 27.90 9.96
CA GLY A 100 9.94 28.40 8.98
C GLY A 100 9.49 27.39 7.91
N ALA A 101 9.99 26.15 7.94
CA ALA A 101 9.59 25.07 7.05
C ALA A 101 8.80 23.98 7.80
N TYR A 102 8.06 23.17 7.04
CA TYR A 102 7.39 21.97 7.52
C TYR A 102 8.12 20.72 7.03
N PHE A 103 8.25 19.74 7.92
CA PHE A 103 8.89 18.46 7.66
C PHE A 103 7.86 17.35 7.93
N LEU A 104 7.58 16.53 6.93
CA LEU A 104 6.77 15.33 7.10
C LEU A 104 7.68 14.18 7.54
N GLU A 105 7.53 13.78 8.80
CA GLU A 105 8.38 12.78 9.42
C GLU A 105 7.85 11.38 9.07
N LEU A 106 8.55 10.69 8.15
CA LEU A 106 8.18 9.35 7.68
C LEU A 106 9.12 8.26 8.21
N TYR A 107 9.85 8.54 9.28
CA TYR A 107 10.89 7.67 9.84
C TYR A 107 10.48 7.08 11.20
N HIS A 108 9.20 7.12 11.56
CA HIS A 108 8.71 6.60 12.83
C HIS A 108 8.43 5.09 12.81
N GLY A 109 8.68 4.44 11.67
CA GLY A 109 8.53 2.99 11.50
C GLY A 109 9.71 2.19 12.05
N PRO A 110 9.61 0.85 12.02
CA PRO A 110 10.56 -0.07 12.65
C PRO A 110 11.99 0.01 12.12
N THR A 111 12.21 0.61 10.95
CA THR A 111 13.55 0.75 10.35
C THR A 111 14.04 2.18 10.26
N LEU A 112 13.29 3.13 10.80
CA LEU A 112 13.60 4.55 10.79
C LEU A 112 13.72 5.13 9.37
N ALA A 113 12.97 4.57 8.42
CA ALA A 113 13.01 4.99 7.03
C ALA A 113 11.60 5.02 6.43
N PHE A 114 11.38 5.94 5.48
CA PHE A 114 10.08 6.11 4.81
C PHE A 114 9.55 4.87 4.09
N LYS A 115 10.41 3.88 3.84
CA LYS A 115 10.02 2.61 3.21
C LYS A 115 9.07 1.82 4.10
N ASP A 116 9.13 2.02 5.42
CA ASP A 116 8.22 1.37 6.38
C ASP A 116 6.76 1.69 6.07
N MET A 117 6.47 2.90 5.57
CA MET A 117 5.11 3.32 5.19
C MET A 117 4.48 2.37 4.16
N ALA A 118 5.26 1.84 3.23
CA ALA A 118 4.77 0.90 2.21
C ALA A 118 5.01 -0.56 2.60
N LEU A 119 6.20 -0.87 3.11
CA LEU A 119 6.64 -2.24 3.38
C LEU A 119 6.02 -2.84 4.65
N SER A 120 5.46 -2.04 5.54
CA SER A 120 4.60 -2.56 6.62
C SER A 120 3.23 -3.01 6.11
N LEU A 121 2.75 -2.50 4.97
CA LEU A 121 1.43 -2.82 4.43
C LEU A 121 1.45 -3.89 3.33
N LEU A 122 2.44 -3.84 2.44
CA LEU A 122 2.57 -4.74 1.30
C LEU A 122 2.47 -6.24 1.66
N PRO A 123 3.09 -6.76 2.74
CA PRO A 123 2.99 -8.17 3.13
C PRO A 123 1.56 -8.61 3.42
N HIS A 124 0.76 -7.75 4.07
CA HIS A 124 -0.65 -8.01 4.35
C HIS A 124 -1.48 -8.04 3.05
N LEU A 125 -1.24 -7.08 2.16
CA LEU A 125 -1.90 -7.03 0.85
C LEU A 125 -1.55 -8.22 -0.03
N LEU A 126 -0.27 -8.64 -0.03
CA LEU A 126 0.23 -9.79 -0.78
C LEU A 126 -0.41 -11.09 -0.27
N LYS A 127 -0.49 -11.28 1.05
CA LYS A 127 -1.16 -12.44 1.65
C LYS A 127 -2.63 -12.50 1.28
N LYS A 128 -3.34 -11.37 1.30
CA LYS A 128 -4.74 -11.30 0.86
C LYS A 128 -4.88 -11.58 -0.64
N ALA A 129 -4.01 -11.02 -1.47
CA ALA A 129 -4.00 -11.27 -2.91
C ALA A 129 -3.83 -12.77 -3.22
N ALA A 130 -2.87 -13.43 -2.56
CA ALA A 130 -2.63 -14.86 -2.72
C ALA A 130 -3.86 -15.70 -2.34
N GLN A 131 -4.51 -15.37 -1.22
CA GLN A 131 -5.77 -16.02 -0.80
C GLN A 131 -6.88 -15.85 -1.83
N LYS A 132 -7.06 -14.64 -2.38
CA LYS A 132 -8.11 -14.34 -3.35
C LYS A 132 -7.91 -15.05 -4.69
N LEU A 133 -6.66 -15.21 -5.11
CA LEU A 133 -6.29 -15.93 -6.33
C LEU A 133 -6.18 -17.45 -6.11
N ASN A 134 -6.53 -17.95 -4.93
CA ASN A 134 -6.42 -19.36 -4.54
C ASN A 134 -5.02 -19.95 -4.79
N LEU A 135 -3.99 -19.15 -4.54
CA LEU A 135 -2.61 -19.58 -4.66
C LEU A 135 -2.21 -20.33 -3.39
N SER A 136 -1.90 -21.62 -3.54
CA SER A 136 -1.37 -22.50 -2.48
C SER A 136 0.15 -22.53 -2.44
N GLN A 137 0.81 -21.82 -3.36
CA GLN A 137 2.26 -21.80 -3.51
C GLN A 137 2.90 -20.91 -2.44
N GLU A 138 4.07 -21.32 -1.97
CA GLU A 138 4.91 -20.50 -1.10
C GLU A 138 5.48 -19.31 -1.88
N ILE A 139 5.36 -18.10 -1.32
CA ILE A 139 5.93 -16.88 -1.89
C ILE A 139 7.27 -16.64 -1.20
N VAL A 140 8.37 -16.80 -1.95
CA VAL A 140 9.72 -16.53 -1.48
C VAL A 140 10.15 -15.13 -1.91
N ILE A 141 10.40 -14.25 -0.93
CA ILE A 141 10.89 -12.90 -1.18
C ILE A 141 12.43 -12.89 -1.14
N LEU A 142 13.05 -12.75 -2.31
CA LEU A 142 14.50 -12.63 -2.45
C LEU A 142 14.88 -11.18 -2.74
N THR A 143 15.67 -10.55 -1.87
CA THR A 143 16.10 -9.16 -2.01
C THR A 143 17.62 -9.03 -1.86
N ALA A 144 18.26 -8.30 -2.77
CA ALA A 144 19.62 -7.81 -2.60
C ALA A 144 19.57 -6.36 -2.12
N THR A 145 20.42 -5.98 -1.16
CA THR A 145 20.42 -4.62 -0.62
C THR A 145 21.83 -4.10 -0.36
N SER A 146 22.00 -2.78 -0.45
CA SER A 146 23.19 -2.06 0.01
C SER A 146 22.99 -1.37 1.38
N GLY A 147 21.84 -1.57 2.05
CA GLY A 147 21.51 -0.87 3.29
C GLY A 147 20.02 -0.97 3.67
N ASP A 148 19.36 0.17 3.87
CA ASP A 148 18.04 0.26 4.55
C ASP A 148 16.91 -0.51 3.86
N THR A 149 16.95 -0.64 2.53
CA THR A 149 15.88 -1.33 1.78
C THR A 149 15.70 -2.79 2.22
N GLY A 150 16.79 -3.51 2.46
CA GLY A 150 16.70 -4.90 2.89
C GLY A 150 16.22 -5.02 4.34
N LYS A 151 16.60 -4.09 5.23
CA LYS A 151 16.10 -4.08 6.60
C LYS A 151 14.58 -3.84 6.63
N ALA A 152 14.08 -2.89 5.86
CA ALA A 152 12.65 -2.59 5.77
C ALA A 152 11.86 -3.75 5.16
N ALA A 153 12.39 -4.40 4.11
CA ALA A 153 11.77 -5.60 3.53
C ALA A 153 11.73 -6.75 4.54
N LEU A 154 12.85 -7.06 5.20
CA LEU A 154 12.90 -8.13 6.20
C LEU A 154 11.95 -7.86 7.37
N GLN A 155 11.87 -6.63 7.88
CA GLN A 155 10.95 -6.28 8.97
C GLN A 155 9.48 -6.31 8.54
N GLY A 156 9.17 -5.92 7.30
CA GLY A 156 7.82 -5.99 6.77
C GLY A 156 7.33 -7.43 6.61
N PHE A 157 8.17 -8.30 6.02
CA PHE A 157 7.80 -9.68 5.69
C PHE A 157 8.11 -10.71 6.80
N ALA A 158 8.58 -10.27 7.97
CA ALA A 158 8.85 -11.12 9.15
C ALA A 158 7.60 -11.51 9.94
#